data_AF-A0A5D4RNU8-F1
#
_entry.id   AF-A0A5D4RNU8-F1
#
_cell.length_a   1.000
_cell.length_b   1.000
_cell.length_c   1.000
_cell.angle_alpha   90.00
_cell.angle_beta   90.00
_cell.angle_gamma   90.00
#
_symmetry.space_group_name_H-M   'P 1'
#
loop_
_entity.id
_entity.type
_entity.pdbx_description
1 polymer ?
#
loop_
_entity_poly.entity_id
_entity_poly.type
_entity_poly.pdbx_seq_one_letter_code
_entity_poly.pdbx_strand_id
1 'polypeptide(L)'
;MKAVLLYAASYVTLGQVIINGKFEIDSNVFYAVMDHLIKAMREDPHLIWSVLFFIIFLNAIVSGMSTAKKQKQSLDGEWLQVNLKLTSSRAKTMVESELLLWESKKFLMVYIPIMAAVQSYFPAPVITMVLAWFFYLLIGCLAASYYGLSLSRQATKPSFFIRMTCQLAMRIAFLVLSVQFARKLVPWVEQFPLISKTVEKETFFGWLDTGSASIVSMTSSISMVFNWRFWPHNLLAELATGNGGLPFLTGLLVAGVLLYLPIRNHSDTKRSWYPFTFYEKWISFLLIWSGGKGHLQFMTRNDLRSTFFLSRFPIIMGPFSFWIFMGLIWGFLDGIDHGSKMFHMVLSFYTFYFVYFYTQASFSALNGIHAVDGVGKRVQSHLHPDQGIWPLLCLRLHLFLVMTVPLLIVGDVIMITLVKPGVTESIILFLSHLCACMLFSLIMYLPSVLTPHFHYPSLEELEDYPDQEKIRNMANGAVVGVMIPMVFMLPCAFYLTDSLSYRSYLWVIGPGLLLLMVLFIFVLLFAMHRRLSRITHLDQLNL
;
A
#
# COMPACT_ATOMS: atom_id res chain seq x y z
N MET A 1 -8.68 1.04 -10.48
CA MET A 1 -8.44 0.87 -11.93
C MET A 1 -7.72 -0.44 -12.27
N LYS A 2 -6.47 -0.70 -11.84
CA LYS A 2 -5.78 -1.97 -12.15
C LYS A 2 -6.53 -3.24 -11.72
N ALA A 3 -7.10 -3.29 -10.51
CA ALA A 3 -7.89 -4.45 -10.06
C ALA A 3 -9.20 -4.63 -10.86
N VAL A 4 -9.83 -3.52 -11.27
CA VAL A 4 -11.03 -3.53 -12.11
C VAL A 4 -10.70 -3.99 -13.53
N LEU A 5 -9.57 -3.56 -14.09
CA LEU A 5 -9.06 -3.99 -15.40
C LEU A 5 -8.63 -5.46 -15.38
N LEU A 6 -7.95 -5.92 -14.32
CA LEU A 6 -7.59 -7.33 -14.15
C LEU A 6 -8.82 -8.21 -13.97
N TYR A 7 -9.81 -7.75 -13.20
CA TYR A 7 -11.09 -8.43 -13.07
C TYR A 7 -11.84 -8.46 -14.41
N ALA A 8 -11.96 -7.33 -15.11
CA ALA A 8 -12.60 -7.25 -16.42
C ALA A 8 -11.89 -8.14 -17.45
N ALA A 9 -10.56 -8.14 -17.47
CA ALA A 9 -9.77 -9.03 -18.31
C ALA A 9 -10.01 -10.50 -17.95
N SER A 10 -9.99 -10.84 -16.65
CA SER A 10 -10.28 -12.21 -16.19
C SER A 10 -11.70 -12.63 -16.56
N TYR A 11 -12.68 -11.75 -16.38
CA TYR A 11 -14.09 -11.94 -16.69
C TYR A 11 -14.32 -12.15 -18.19
N VAL A 12 -13.64 -11.36 -19.04
CA VAL A 12 -13.62 -11.52 -20.50
C VAL A 12 -12.96 -12.84 -20.90
N THR A 13 -11.78 -13.17 -20.35
CA THR A 13 -11.12 -14.46 -20.64
C THR A 13 -11.96 -15.64 -20.18
N LEU A 14 -12.71 -15.50 -19.09
CA LEU A 14 -13.60 -16.54 -18.59
C LEU A 14 -14.80 -16.73 -19.50
N GLY A 15 -15.41 -15.64 -19.99
CA GLY A 15 -16.47 -15.68 -20.99
C GLY A 15 -16.00 -16.33 -22.30
N GLN A 16 -14.77 -16.06 -22.74
CA GLN A 16 -14.17 -16.66 -23.93
C GLN A 16 -13.86 -18.16 -23.76
N VAL A 17 -13.22 -18.55 -22.64
CA VAL A 17 -12.72 -19.92 -22.43
C VAL A 17 -13.82 -20.87 -21.93
N ILE A 18 -14.72 -20.42 -21.05
CA ILE A 18 -15.68 -21.29 -20.37
C ILE A 18 -17.05 -21.30 -21.06
N ILE A 19 -17.52 -20.16 -21.58
CA ILE A 19 -18.87 -20.06 -22.20
C ILE A 19 -18.85 -20.39 -23.70
N ASN A 20 -17.65 -20.61 -24.28
CA ASN A 20 -17.46 -21.04 -25.67
C ASN A 20 -18.32 -20.21 -26.67
N GLY A 21 -18.50 -18.93 -26.38
CA GLY A 21 -19.47 -18.07 -27.03
C GLY A 21 -18.80 -16.89 -27.69
N LYS A 22 -18.48 -17.03 -28.99
CA LYS A 22 -18.37 -15.99 -30.05
C LYS A 22 -17.94 -14.56 -29.65
N PHE A 23 -17.10 -14.40 -28.65
CA PHE A 23 -16.57 -13.10 -28.24
C PHE A 23 -15.15 -12.99 -28.79
N GLU A 24 -15.03 -12.74 -30.10
CA GLU A 24 -13.77 -12.30 -30.72
C GLU A 24 -13.54 -10.83 -30.35
N ILE A 25 -13.16 -10.60 -29.10
CA ILE A 25 -12.46 -9.38 -28.74
C ILE A 25 -11.02 -9.58 -29.21
N ASP A 26 -10.67 -8.95 -30.34
CA ASP A 26 -9.26 -8.69 -30.66
C ASP A 26 -8.56 -8.20 -29.40
N SER A 27 -7.38 -8.75 -29.13
CA SER A 27 -6.47 -8.45 -28.01
C SER A 27 -6.07 -6.97 -27.85
N ASN A 28 -6.71 -6.08 -28.61
CA ASN A 28 -6.53 -4.64 -28.70
C ASN A 28 -7.45 -3.80 -27.79
N VAL A 29 -8.37 -4.35 -26.98
CA VAL A 29 -9.21 -3.49 -26.11
C VAL A 29 -8.40 -2.75 -25.04
N PHE A 30 -7.45 -3.43 -24.39
CA PHE A 30 -6.55 -2.77 -23.44
C PHE A 30 -5.69 -1.71 -24.14
N TYR A 31 -5.15 -2.04 -25.32
CA TYR A 31 -4.37 -1.10 -26.13
C TYR A 31 -5.22 0.05 -26.64
N ALA A 32 -6.49 -0.15 -27.00
CA ALA A 32 -7.40 0.89 -27.47
C ALA A 32 -7.82 1.82 -26.32
N VAL A 33 -8.05 1.31 -25.11
CA VAL A 33 -8.31 2.13 -23.92
C VAL A 33 -7.07 2.94 -23.53
N MET A 34 -5.88 2.32 -23.56
CA MET A 34 -4.63 3.04 -23.33
C MET A 34 -4.35 4.06 -24.42
N ASP A 35 -4.59 3.72 -25.69
CA ASP A 35 -4.43 4.62 -26.84
C ASP A 35 -5.43 5.79 -26.77
N HIS A 36 -6.69 5.56 -26.36
CA HIS A 36 -7.66 6.63 -26.20
C HIS A 36 -7.29 7.58 -25.05
N LEU A 37 -6.82 7.05 -23.91
CA LEU A 37 -6.30 7.86 -22.80
C LEU A 37 -5.03 8.63 -23.20
N ILE A 38 -4.12 8.00 -23.93
CA ILE A 38 -2.89 8.65 -24.43
C ILE A 38 -3.24 9.74 -25.44
N LYS A 39 -4.20 9.50 -26.34
CA LYS A 39 -4.70 10.49 -27.30
C LYS A 39 -5.35 11.68 -26.60
N ALA A 40 -6.18 11.44 -25.59
CA ALA A 40 -6.78 12.50 -24.78
C ALA A 40 -5.72 13.31 -24.01
N MET A 41 -4.65 12.67 -23.52
CA MET A 41 -3.53 13.36 -22.87
C MET A 41 -2.61 14.10 -23.86
N ARG A 42 -2.63 13.75 -25.15
CA ARG A 42 -1.76 14.34 -26.19
C ARG A 42 -2.11 15.80 -26.52
N GLU A 43 -3.32 16.23 -26.17
CA GLU A 43 -3.82 17.57 -26.47
C GLU A 43 -3.10 18.69 -25.69
N ASP A 44 -2.42 18.35 -24.57
CA ASP A 44 -1.66 19.32 -23.77
C ASP A 44 -0.29 18.76 -23.30
N PRO A 45 0.82 19.07 -24.00
CA PRO A 45 2.18 18.68 -23.62
C PRO A 45 2.60 19.19 -22.23
N HIS A 46 2.10 20.34 -21.79
CA HIS A 46 2.41 20.91 -20.48
C HIS A 46 1.84 20.02 -19.36
N LEU A 47 0.62 19.52 -19.55
CA LEU A 47 -0.03 18.62 -18.60
C LEU A 47 0.76 17.32 -18.40
N ILE A 48 1.29 16.73 -19.47
CA ILE A 48 2.11 15.49 -19.39
C ILE A 48 3.37 15.72 -18.55
N TRP A 49 4.11 16.80 -18.84
CA TRP A 49 5.30 17.16 -18.07
C TRP A 49 4.97 17.48 -16.60
N SER A 50 3.88 18.22 -16.36
CA SER A 50 3.38 18.56 -15.03
C SER A 50 3.07 17.33 -14.18
N VAL A 51 2.33 16.35 -14.75
CA VAL A 51 2.01 15.08 -14.09
C VAL A 51 3.28 14.27 -13.79
N LEU A 52 4.21 14.20 -14.74
CA LEU A 52 5.48 13.49 -14.55
C LEU A 52 6.30 14.09 -13.40
N PHE A 53 6.48 15.41 -13.38
CA PHE A 53 7.21 16.10 -12.31
C PHE A 53 6.50 16.00 -10.97
N PHE A 54 5.17 16.02 -10.95
CA PHE A 54 4.39 15.80 -9.73
C PHE A 54 4.65 14.41 -9.13
N ILE A 55 4.67 13.36 -9.96
CA ILE A 55 5.00 11.99 -9.52
C ILE A 55 6.42 11.92 -8.97
N ILE A 56 7.39 12.55 -9.65
CA ILE A 56 8.79 12.63 -9.21
C ILE A 56 8.88 13.27 -7.81
N PHE A 57 8.16 14.37 -7.58
CA PHE A 57 8.17 15.06 -6.28
C PHE A 57 7.48 14.31 -5.16
N LEU A 58 6.37 13.61 -5.45
CA LEU A 58 5.78 12.69 -4.48
C LEU A 58 6.79 11.60 -4.09
N ASN A 59 7.52 11.04 -5.04
CA ASN A 59 8.54 10.04 -4.74
C ASN A 59 9.73 10.63 -3.98
N ALA A 60 10.14 11.87 -4.25
CA ALA A 60 11.16 12.57 -3.48
C ALA A 60 10.78 12.71 -2.00
N ILE A 61 9.52 13.06 -1.71
CA ILE A 61 9.00 13.15 -0.34
C ILE A 61 9.02 11.78 0.34
N VAL A 62 8.54 10.73 -0.34
CA VAL A 62 8.52 9.36 0.19
C VAL A 62 9.95 8.86 0.45
N SER A 63 10.87 9.11 -0.48
CA SER A 63 12.28 8.79 -0.35
C SER A 63 12.91 9.50 0.86
N GLY A 64 12.72 10.81 1.00
CA GLY A 64 13.21 11.58 2.14
C GLY A 64 12.66 11.08 3.48
N MET A 65 11.36 10.77 3.56
CA MET A 65 10.76 10.16 4.75
C MET A 65 11.38 8.80 5.08
N SER A 66 11.70 7.98 4.06
CA SER A 66 12.37 6.70 4.27
C SER A 66 13.81 6.88 4.75
N THR A 67 14.57 7.80 4.15
CA THR A 67 15.93 8.14 4.57
C THR A 67 16.00 8.53 6.04
N ALA A 68 15.07 9.37 6.50
CA ALA A 68 15.01 9.80 7.89
C ALA A 68 14.67 8.66 8.88
N LYS A 69 13.97 7.60 8.43
CA LYS A 69 13.74 6.41 9.26
C LYS A 69 14.99 5.52 9.30
N LYS A 70 15.58 5.25 8.14
CA LYS A 70 16.81 4.45 7.99
C LYS A 70 17.94 5.04 8.82
N GLN A 71 18.15 6.35 8.75
CA GLN A 71 19.17 7.05 9.52
C GLN A 71 19.01 6.88 11.05
N LYS A 72 17.77 6.92 11.58
CA LYS A 72 17.56 6.74 13.03
C LYS A 72 17.81 5.32 13.53
N GLN A 73 17.86 4.35 12.62
CA GLN A 73 18.06 2.94 12.94
C GLN A 73 19.45 2.44 12.53
N SER A 74 20.18 3.20 11.71
CA SER A 74 21.53 2.89 11.26
C SER A 74 22.54 2.99 12.42
N LEU A 75 23.44 2.00 12.46
CA LEU A 75 24.61 1.98 13.36
C LEU A 75 25.77 2.84 12.81
N ASP A 76 25.70 3.26 11.54
CA ASP A 76 26.76 4.00 10.87
C ASP A 76 26.98 5.36 11.53
N GLY A 77 25.91 5.97 12.06
CA GLY A 77 26.02 7.22 12.82
C GLY A 77 26.87 7.09 14.09
N GLU A 78 26.80 5.95 14.78
CA GLU A 78 27.63 5.66 15.95
C GLU A 78 29.05 5.28 15.52
N TRP A 79 29.19 4.48 14.47
CA TRP A 79 30.47 4.11 13.89
C TRP A 79 31.29 5.34 13.44
N LEU A 80 30.65 6.30 12.77
CA LEU A 80 31.27 7.56 12.33
C LEU A 80 31.69 8.44 13.53
N GLN A 81 30.92 8.44 14.62
CA GLN A 81 31.29 9.16 15.84
C GLN A 81 32.51 8.52 16.53
N VAL A 82 32.55 7.19 16.60
CA VAL A 82 33.64 6.46 17.26
C VAL A 82 34.93 6.52 16.43
N ASN A 83 34.86 6.27 15.13
CA ASN A 83 36.05 6.11 14.28
C ASN A 83 36.54 7.42 13.67
N LEU A 84 35.63 8.28 13.20
CA LEU A 84 36.00 9.56 12.57
C LEU A 84 35.91 10.76 13.52
N LYS A 85 35.51 10.54 14.79
CA LYS A 85 35.35 11.60 15.81
C LYS A 85 34.46 12.76 15.34
N LEU A 86 33.50 12.47 14.46
CA LEU A 86 32.54 13.46 14.00
C LEU A 86 31.57 13.83 15.12
N THR A 87 31.12 15.09 15.15
CA THR A 87 30.02 15.48 16.04
C THR A 87 28.74 14.75 15.62
N SER A 88 27.86 14.44 16.57
CA SER A 88 26.59 13.72 16.30
C SER A 88 25.77 14.36 15.17
N SER A 89 25.72 15.70 15.11
CA SER A 89 25.04 16.41 14.02
C SER A 89 25.66 16.17 12.65
N ARG A 90 27.00 16.16 12.54
CA ARG A 90 27.71 15.93 11.28
C ARG A 90 27.58 14.48 10.82
N ALA A 91 27.73 13.52 11.73
CA ALA A 91 27.54 12.10 11.44
C ALA A 91 26.12 11.82 10.92
N LYS A 92 25.10 12.40 11.59
CA LYS A 92 23.70 12.32 11.15
C LYS A 92 23.47 12.86 9.75
N THR A 93 24.02 14.03 9.42
CA THR A 93 23.89 14.62 8.08
C THR A 93 24.59 13.79 7.02
N MET A 94 25.76 13.24 7.33
CA MET A 94 26.52 12.41 6.39
C MET A 94 25.73 11.15 6.02
N VAL A 95 25.21 10.42 7.03
CA VAL A 95 24.36 9.24 6.82
C VAL A 95 23.08 9.60 6.07
N GLU A 96 22.40 10.69 6.42
CA GLU A 96 21.20 11.16 5.68
C GLU A 96 21.52 11.45 4.21
N SER A 97 22.64 12.13 3.92
CA SER A 97 23.02 12.47 2.55
C SER A 97 23.38 11.24 1.71
N GLU A 98 24.11 10.29 2.31
CA GLU A 98 24.49 9.04 1.66
C GLU A 98 23.25 8.20 1.31
N LEU A 99 22.34 8.02 2.27
CA LEU A 99 21.10 7.28 2.06
C LEU A 99 20.21 7.95 1.01
N LEU A 100 20.13 9.29 0.98
CA LEU A 100 19.33 9.99 -0.04
C LEU A 100 19.95 9.85 -1.44
N LEU A 101 21.28 9.93 -1.56
CA LEU A 101 21.98 9.68 -2.82
C LEU A 101 21.73 8.24 -3.30
N TRP A 102 21.74 7.27 -2.39
CA TRP A 102 21.41 5.88 -2.73
C TRP A 102 19.97 5.72 -3.24
N GLU A 103 18.99 6.31 -2.56
CA GLU A 103 17.59 6.27 -3.03
C GLU A 103 17.39 7.01 -4.37
N SER A 104 18.25 8.00 -4.69
CA SER A 104 18.23 8.69 -5.99
C SER A 104 18.59 7.78 -7.17
N LYS A 105 19.15 6.58 -6.95
CA LYS A 105 19.33 5.55 -7.98
C LYS A 105 18.03 5.27 -8.74
N LYS A 106 16.88 5.26 -8.04
CA LYS A 106 15.57 5.08 -8.68
C LYS A 106 15.25 6.19 -9.68
N PHE A 107 15.67 7.42 -9.39
CA PHE A 107 15.50 8.53 -10.31
C PHE A 107 16.29 8.29 -11.60
N LEU A 108 17.54 7.88 -11.48
CA LEU A 108 18.41 7.60 -12.62
C LEU A 108 17.90 6.41 -13.45
N MET A 109 17.46 5.33 -12.78
CA MET A 109 17.07 4.09 -13.46
C MET A 109 15.64 4.08 -13.99
N VAL A 110 14.73 4.87 -13.41
CA VAL A 110 13.30 4.86 -13.77
C VAL A 110 12.88 6.17 -14.41
N TYR A 111 13.15 7.31 -13.78
CA TYR A 111 12.63 8.59 -14.26
C TYR A 111 13.39 9.14 -15.46
N ILE A 112 14.72 9.00 -15.53
CA ILE A 112 15.46 9.44 -16.71
C ILE A 112 14.98 8.72 -17.99
N PRO A 113 14.85 7.38 -18.04
CA PRO A 113 14.29 6.71 -19.22
C PRO A 113 12.87 7.17 -19.58
N ILE A 114 12.00 7.38 -18.59
CA ILE A 114 10.63 7.88 -18.81
C ILE A 114 10.67 9.30 -19.40
N MET A 115 11.47 10.19 -18.81
CA MET A 115 11.62 11.57 -19.31
C MET A 115 12.19 11.58 -20.72
N ALA A 116 13.19 10.74 -21.03
CA ALA A 116 13.74 10.60 -22.37
C ALA A 116 12.70 10.07 -23.38
N ALA A 117 11.87 9.12 -22.97
CA ALA A 117 10.77 8.62 -23.79
C ALA A 117 9.73 9.72 -24.06
N VAL A 118 9.34 10.50 -23.04
CA VAL A 118 8.43 11.65 -23.22
C VAL A 118 9.06 12.72 -24.12
N GLN A 119 10.34 13.01 -23.94
CA GLN A 119 11.10 13.97 -24.74
C GLN A 119 11.11 13.63 -26.24
N SER A 120 11.08 12.34 -26.58
CA SER A 120 11.01 11.89 -27.99
C SER A 120 9.71 12.32 -28.70
N TYR A 121 8.63 12.53 -27.95
CA TYR A 121 7.35 13.02 -28.45
C TYR A 121 7.14 14.51 -28.21
N PHE A 122 7.67 15.04 -27.10
CA PHE A 122 7.51 16.42 -26.66
C PHE A 122 8.87 17.01 -26.28
N PRO A 123 9.56 17.70 -27.21
CA PRO A 123 10.93 18.18 -27.00
C PRO A 123 11.04 19.06 -25.76
N ALA A 124 11.96 18.70 -24.86
CA ALA A 124 12.30 19.47 -23.68
C ALA A 124 13.82 19.71 -23.60
N PRO A 125 14.30 20.85 -23.09
CA PRO A 125 15.73 21.09 -22.88
C PRO A 125 16.34 20.09 -21.88
N VAL A 126 17.54 19.56 -22.15
CA VAL A 126 18.25 18.61 -21.23
C VAL A 126 18.43 19.18 -19.83
N ILE A 127 18.58 20.50 -19.70
CA ILE A 127 18.70 21.18 -18.40
C ILE A 127 17.48 20.93 -17.48
N THR A 128 16.30 20.65 -18.04
CA THR A 128 15.09 20.29 -17.27
C THR A 128 15.28 19.00 -16.47
N MET A 129 15.95 18.00 -17.03
CA MET A 129 16.24 16.73 -16.37
C MET A 129 17.20 16.91 -15.21
N VAL A 130 18.26 17.72 -15.43
CA VAL A 130 19.24 18.05 -14.39
C VAL A 130 18.58 18.81 -13.24
N LEU A 131 17.74 19.81 -13.57
CA LEU A 131 16.98 20.55 -12.57
C LEU A 131 16.00 19.65 -11.82
N ALA A 132 15.28 18.77 -12.51
CA ALA A 132 14.35 17.82 -11.88
C ALA A 132 15.05 16.90 -10.88
N TRP A 133 16.27 16.43 -11.19
CA TRP A 133 17.08 15.67 -10.26
C TRP A 133 17.52 16.50 -9.05
N PHE A 134 17.93 17.74 -9.25
CA PHE A 134 18.30 18.64 -8.16
C PHE A 134 17.11 18.95 -7.24
N PHE A 135 15.92 19.20 -7.80
CA PHE A 135 14.70 19.37 -7.02
C PHE A 135 14.28 18.10 -6.30
N TYR A 136 14.46 16.93 -6.92
CA TYR A 136 14.25 15.65 -6.25
C TYR A 136 15.12 15.53 -4.99
N LEU A 137 16.41 15.85 -5.09
CA LEU A 137 17.32 15.84 -3.94
C LEU A 137 16.95 16.90 -2.90
N LEU A 138 16.67 18.14 -3.30
CA LEU A 138 16.31 19.20 -2.36
C LEU A 138 15.03 18.88 -1.59
N ILE A 139 13.96 18.48 -2.30
CA ILE A 139 12.68 18.10 -1.69
C ILE A 139 12.87 16.88 -0.80
N GLY A 140 13.68 15.90 -1.24
CA GLY A 140 14.06 14.75 -0.44
C GLY A 140 14.76 15.12 0.87
N CYS A 141 15.76 16.00 0.82
CA CYS A 141 16.44 16.53 2.00
C CYS A 141 15.48 17.26 2.96
N LEU A 142 14.63 18.14 2.42
CA LEU A 142 13.64 18.88 3.21
C LEU A 142 12.65 17.93 3.89
N ALA A 143 12.13 16.96 3.14
CA ALA A 143 11.25 15.93 3.66
C ALA A 143 11.93 15.08 4.74
N ALA A 144 13.18 14.67 4.52
CA ALA A 144 13.95 13.91 5.49
C ALA A 144 14.15 14.69 6.81
N SER A 145 14.60 15.94 6.74
CA SER A 145 14.83 16.74 7.94
C SER A 145 13.53 17.10 8.67
N TYR A 146 12.48 17.50 7.94
CA TYR A 146 11.17 17.77 8.54
C TYR A 146 10.59 16.53 9.21
N TYR A 147 10.63 15.38 8.52
CA TYR A 147 10.15 14.12 9.05
C TYR A 147 10.98 13.67 10.25
N GLY A 148 12.30 13.77 10.18
CA GLY A 148 13.23 13.47 11.28
C GLY A 148 12.94 14.30 12.55
N LEU A 149 12.66 15.59 12.38
CA LEU A 149 12.23 16.48 13.47
C LEU A 149 10.85 16.09 14.01
N SER A 150 9.90 15.76 13.14
CA SER A 150 8.57 15.30 13.57
C SER A 150 8.64 14.03 14.42
N LEU A 151 9.56 13.12 14.06
CA LEU A 151 9.82 11.89 14.79
C LEU A 151 10.48 12.13 16.15
N SER A 152 11.40 13.10 16.28
CA SER A 152 12.01 13.41 17.58
C SER A 152 11.01 14.09 18.51
N ARG A 153 10.18 15.00 17.97
CA ARG A 153 9.13 15.70 18.73
C ARG A 153 7.97 14.79 19.15
N GLN A 154 7.75 13.65 18.49
CA GLN A 154 6.71 12.69 18.85
C GLN A 154 6.82 12.16 20.30
N ALA A 155 8.01 12.21 20.90
CA ALA A 155 8.21 11.86 22.30
C ALA A 155 7.58 12.87 23.28
N THR A 156 7.14 14.04 22.80
CA THR A 156 6.43 15.03 23.61
C THR A 156 4.93 14.81 23.51
N LYS A 157 4.25 14.89 24.67
CA LYS A 157 2.78 14.75 24.78
C LYS A 157 2.00 15.62 23.78
N PRO A 158 2.23 16.95 23.67
CA PRO A 158 1.44 17.79 22.76
C PRO A 158 1.64 17.42 21.28
N SER A 159 2.89 17.21 20.84
CA SER A 159 3.19 16.88 19.44
C SER A 159 2.60 15.53 19.04
N PHE A 160 2.57 14.55 19.97
CA PHE A 160 1.91 13.28 19.73
C PHE A 160 0.41 13.44 19.49
N PHE A 161 -0.29 14.20 20.34
CA PHE A 161 -1.72 14.44 20.17
C PHE A 161 -2.03 15.21 18.89
N ILE A 162 -1.24 16.23 18.55
CA ILE A 162 -1.38 16.96 17.29
C ILE A 162 -1.20 16.02 16.08
N ARG A 163 -0.19 15.16 16.10
CA ARG A 163 0.02 14.18 15.04
C ARG A 163 -1.14 13.20 14.94
N MET A 164 -1.63 12.70 16.08
CA MET A 164 -2.77 11.79 16.14
C MET A 164 -4.03 12.42 15.54
N THR A 165 -4.40 13.63 15.97
CA THR A 165 -5.61 14.33 15.50
C THR A 165 -5.51 14.69 14.02
N CYS A 166 -4.36 15.21 13.57
CA CYS A 166 -4.13 15.51 12.16
C CYS A 166 -4.25 14.24 11.29
N GLN A 167 -3.68 13.13 11.75
CA GLN A 167 -3.70 11.86 11.03
C GLN A 167 -5.09 11.22 10.99
N LEU A 168 -5.89 11.39 12.03
CA LEU A 168 -7.30 11.00 12.05
C LEU A 168 -8.12 11.88 11.09
N ALA A 169 -7.94 13.21 11.16
CA ALA A 169 -8.63 14.16 10.28
C ALA A 169 -8.33 13.87 8.80
N MET A 170 -7.08 13.58 8.44
CA MET A 170 -6.70 13.21 7.08
C MET A 170 -7.37 11.91 6.62
N ARG A 171 -7.48 10.88 7.48
CA ARG A 171 -8.18 9.63 7.15
C ARG A 171 -9.66 9.85 6.91
N ILE A 172 -10.31 10.64 7.75
CA ILE A 172 -11.72 11.03 7.59
C ILE A 172 -11.90 11.83 6.30
N ALA A 173 -11.02 12.79 6.01
CA ALA A 173 -11.07 13.57 4.77
C ALA A 173 -10.94 12.65 3.55
N PHE A 174 -9.97 11.74 3.53
CA PHE A 174 -9.82 10.78 2.43
C PHE A 174 -11.02 9.84 2.29
N LEU A 175 -11.62 9.38 3.39
CA LEU A 175 -12.85 8.58 3.37
C LEU A 175 -13.97 9.38 2.70
N VAL A 176 -14.25 10.59 3.15
CA VAL A 176 -15.33 11.45 2.64
C VAL A 176 -15.12 11.80 1.15
N LEU A 177 -13.91 12.19 0.77
CA LEU A 177 -13.56 12.47 -0.63
C LEU A 177 -13.76 11.23 -1.51
N SER A 178 -13.39 10.05 -1.01
CA SER A 178 -13.56 8.79 -1.74
C SER A 178 -15.03 8.40 -1.90
N VAL A 179 -15.87 8.63 -0.89
CA VAL A 179 -17.32 8.41 -0.98
C VAL A 179 -17.94 9.32 -2.04
N GLN A 180 -17.61 10.62 -2.02
CA GLN A 180 -18.11 11.56 -3.02
C GLN A 180 -17.64 11.21 -4.44
N PHE A 181 -16.40 10.76 -4.56
CA PHE A 181 -15.85 10.28 -5.82
C PHE A 181 -16.62 9.06 -6.32
N ALA A 182 -16.84 8.04 -5.49
CA ALA A 182 -17.55 6.84 -5.89
C ALA A 182 -19.01 7.13 -6.26
N ARG A 183 -19.75 7.94 -5.48
CA ARG A 183 -21.15 8.30 -5.77
C ARG A 183 -21.34 8.94 -7.13
N LYS A 184 -20.42 9.82 -7.54
CA LYS A 184 -20.46 10.44 -8.87
C LYS A 184 -20.19 9.44 -10.00
N LEU A 185 -19.47 8.35 -9.74
CA LEU A 185 -19.20 7.29 -10.71
C LEU A 185 -20.27 6.17 -10.73
N VAL A 186 -21.21 6.17 -9.77
CA VAL A 186 -22.28 5.16 -9.71
C VAL A 186 -23.03 5.00 -11.03
N PRO A 187 -23.48 6.06 -11.72
CA PRO A 187 -24.23 5.90 -12.98
C PRO A 187 -23.43 5.16 -14.06
N TRP A 188 -22.11 5.38 -14.11
CA TRP A 188 -21.22 4.67 -15.02
C TRP A 188 -21.02 3.21 -14.62
N VAL A 189 -20.87 2.92 -13.32
CA VAL A 189 -20.71 1.55 -12.83
C VAL A 189 -22.00 0.75 -13.00
N GLU A 190 -23.17 1.34 -12.76
CA GLU A 190 -24.46 0.67 -12.90
C GLU A 190 -24.77 0.30 -14.36
N GLN A 191 -24.36 1.14 -15.31
CA GLN A 191 -24.47 0.89 -16.75
C GLN A 191 -23.38 -0.04 -17.30
N PHE A 192 -22.62 -0.71 -16.44
CA PHE A 192 -21.63 -1.69 -16.90
C PHE A 192 -22.32 -2.72 -17.80
N PRO A 193 -21.82 -2.93 -19.03
CA PRO A 193 -22.39 -3.92 -19.94
C PRO A 193 -22.09 -5.31 -19.38
N LEU A 194 -23.04 -5.82 -18.60
CA LEU A 194 -23.05 -7.21 -18.17
C LEU A 194 -23.01 -8.07 -19.42
N ILE A 195 -22.05 -8.99 -19.52
CA ILE A 195 -21.94 -9.91 -20.66
C ILE A 195 -23.13 -10.85 -20.60
N SER A 196 -24.26 -10.39 -21.14
CA SER A 196 -25.32 -11.24 -21.66
C SER A 196 -24.76 -11.91 -22.91
N LYS A 197 -25.41 -12.99 -23.36
CA LYS A 197 -25.00 -13.76 -24.56
C LYS A 197 -24.89 -12.92 -25.84
N THR A 198 -25.24 -11.63 -25.83
CA THR A 198 -25.31 -10.72 -26.97
C THR A 198 -24.95 -9.27 -26.60
N VAL A 199 -23.79 -9.01 -26.00
CA VAL A 199 -23.30 -7.62 -25.87
C VAL A 199 -22.59 -7.20 -27.15
N GLU A 200 -23.11 -6.19 -27.83
CA GLU A 200 -22.49 -5.61 -29.02
C GLU A 200 -21.25 -4.78 -28.65
N LYS A 201 -20.17 -4.93 -29.42
CA LYS A 201 -18.88 -4.24 -29.22
C LYS A 201 -19.05 -2.72 -29.05
N GLU A 202 -19.99 -2.12 -29.78
CA GLU A 202 -20.29 -0.68 -29.73
C GLU A 202 -20.81 -0.23 -28.36
N THR A 203 -21.65 -1.04 -27.70
CA THR A 203 -22.16 -0.72 -26.35
C THR A 203 -21.05 -0.70 -25.30
N PHE A 204 -20.06 -1.60 -25.43
CA PHE A 204 -18.91 -1.64 -24.53
C PHE A 204 -17.98 -0.43 -24.70
N PHE A 205 -17.69 -0.04 -25.95
CA PHE A 205 -16.89 1.17 -26.20
C PHE A 205 -17.64 2.44 -25.81
N GLY A 206 -18.95 2.54 -26.05
CA GLY A 206 -19.77 3.66 -25.56
C GLY A 206 -19.78 3.77 -24.03
N TRP A 207 -19.78 2.65 -23.32
CA TRP A 207 -19.62 2.62 -21.86
C TRP A 207 -18.22 3.06 -21.41
N LEU A 208 -17.17 2.68 -22.15
CA LEU A 208 -15.80 3.14 -21.87
C LEU A 208 -15.67 4.66 -22.08
N ASP A 209 -16.25 5.19 -23.16
CA ASP A 209 -16.17 6.61 -23.50
C ASP A 209 -16.91 7.46 -22.47
N THR A 210 -18.11 7.05 -22.06
CA THR A 210 -18.86 7.70 -20.97
C THR A 210 -18.11 7.64 -19.63
N GLY A 211 -17.43 6.53 -19.34
CA GLY A 211 -16.54 6.41 -18.19
C GLY A 211 -15.36 7.36 -18.23
N SER A 212 -14.68 7.43 -19.38
CA SER A 212 -13.56 8.32 -19.60
C SER A 212 -13.97 9.79 -19.45
N ALA A 213 -15.11 10.19 -20.03
CA ALA A 213 -15.66 11.53 -19.92
C ALA A 213 -16.04 11.87 -18.47
N SER A 214 -16.61 10.90 -17.74
CA SER A 214 -16.94 11.07 -16.32
C SER A 214 -15.67 11.32 -15.49
N ILE A 215 -14.62 10.52 -15.69
CA ILE A 215 -13.32 10.72 -15.03
C ILE A 215 -12.72 12.08 -15.40
N VAL A 216 -12.72 12.45 -16.68
CA VAL A 216 -12.18 13.73 -17.15
C VAL A 216 -12.93 14.90 -16.52
N SER A 217 -14.27 14.86 -16.50
CA SER A 217 -15.10 15.90 -15.89
C SER A 217 -14.81 16.08 -14.39
N MET A 218 -14.48 15.00 -13.67
CA MET A 218 -14.07 15.07 -12.26
C MET A 218 -12.67 15.66 -12.09
N THR A 219 -11.73 15.25 -12.93
CA THR A 219 -10.36 15.77 -12.90
C THR A 219 -10.29 17.23 -13.31
N SER A 220 -11.26 17.74 -14.09
CA SER A 220 -11.35 19.16 -14.45
C SER A 220 -11.45 20.07 -13.22
N SER A 221 -12.09 19.62 -12.13
CA SER A 221 -12.17 20.38 -10.87
C SER A 221 -10.83 20.41 -10.11
N ILE A 222 -10.01 19.36 -10.26
CA ILE A 222 -8.68 19.25 -9.66
C ILE A 222 -7.64 19.93 -10.57
N SER A 223 -7.97 20.16 -11.83
CA SER A 223 -7.09 20.85 -12.79
C SER A 223 -6.63 22.20 -12.26
N MET A 224 -7.42 22.90 -11.44
CA MET A 224 -6.99 24.16 -10.80
C MET A 224 -5.73 23.98 -9.94
N VAL A 225 -5.55 22.84 -9.28
CA VAL A 225 -4.34 22.53 -8.49
C VAL A 225 -3.16 22.20 -9.42
N PHE A 226 -3.41 21.42 -10.47
CA PHE A 226 -2.41 21.06 -11.49
C PHE A 226 -2.07 22.20 -12.45
N ASN A 227 -2.90 23.25 -12.53
CA ASN A 227 -2.68 24.42 -13.38
C ASN A 227 -2.20 25.63 -12.56
N TRP A 228 -2.05 25.48 -11.23
CA TRP A 228 -1.59 26.60 -10.42
C TRP A 228 -0.10 26.83 -10.65
N ARG A 229 0.19 27.95 -11.32
CA ARG A 229 1.51 28.32 -11.86
C ARG A 229 2.68 28.22 -10.89
N PHE A 230 2.44 28.45 -9.59
CA PHE A 230 3.51 28.52 -8.60
C PHE A 230 3.94 27.16 -8.03
N TRP A 231 3.26 26.07 -8.41
CA TRP A 231 3.70 24.75 -7.97
C TRP A 231 5.02 24.35 -8.64
N PRO A 232 5.97 23.77 -7.89
CA PRO A 232 7.28 23.36 -8.43
C PRO A 232 7.19 22.49 -9.69
N HIS A 233 6.17 21.64 -9.81
CA HIS A 233 6.03 20.70 -10.94
C HIS A 233 5.59 21.41 -12.21
N ASN A 234 4.75 22.46 -12.09
CA ASN A 234 4.33 23.30 -13.21
C ASN A 234 5.45 24.19 -13.71
N LEU A 235 6.28 24.71 -12.80
CA LEU A 235 7.43 25.53 -13.19
C LEU A 235 8.46 24.72 -13.99
N LEU A 236 8.67 23.44 -13.63
CA LEU A 236 9.49 22.53 -14.44
C LEU A 236 8.81 22.19 -15.78
N ALA A 237 7.48 22.07 -15.82
CA ALA A 237 6.72 21.84 -17.05
C ALA A 237 6.74 23.06 -18.00
N GLU A 238 6.64 24.28 -17.46
CA GLU A 238 6.81 25.54 -18.21
C GLU A 238 8.23 25.64 -18.79
N LEU A 239 9.26 25.20 -18.04
CA LEU A 239 10.64 25.15 -18.51
C LEU A 239 10.85 24.07 -19.58
N ALA A 240 10.16 22.93 -19.46
CA ALA A 240 10.16 21.87 -20.46
C ALA A 240 9.48 22.29 -21.77
N THR A 241 8.45 23.13 -21.71
CA THR A 241 7.68 23.61 -22.87
C THR A 241 8.19 24.95 -23.44
N GLY A 242 9.19 25.58 -22.82
CA GLY A 242 9.89 26.75 -23.34
C GLY A 242 9.32 28.13 -22.94
N ASN A 243 8.34 28.19 -22.04
CA ASN A 243 7.60 29.43 -21.69
C ASN A 243 8.10 30.21 -20.44
N GLY A 244 9.24 29.81 -19.82
CA GLY A 244 9.94 30.54 -18.75
C GLY A 244 9.27 30.49 -17.35
N GLY A 245 9.96 30.65 -16.20
CA GLY A 245 11.26 31.31 -15.97
C GLY A 245 12.13 30.77 -14.81
N LEU A 246 13.42 30.60 -15.13
CA LEU A 246 14.53 30.22 -14.24
C LEU A 246 14.62 30.98 -12.90
N PRO A 247 14.36 32.30 -12.83
CA PRO A 247 14.51 33.08 -11.59
C PRO A 247 13.59 32.62 -10.44
N PHE A 248 12.38 32.15 -10.77
CA PHE A 248 11.42 31.68 -9.77
C PHE A 248 11.81 30.30 -9.22
N LEU A 249 12.34 29.41 -10.06
CA LEU A 249 12.93 28.13 -9.64
C LEU A 249 14.15 28.35 -8.73
N THR A 250 15.02 29.30 -9.07
CA THR A 250 16.16 29.65 -8.20
C THR A 250 15.71 30.26 -6.87
N GLY A 251 14.65 31.07 -6.86
CA GLY A 251 14.04 31.59 -5.63
C GLY A 251 13.47 30.49 -4.74
N LEU A 252 12.85 29.47 -5.33
CA LEU A 252 12.32 28.31 -4.61
C LEU A 252 13.43 27.41 -4.06
N LEU A 253 14.55 27.26 -4.78
CA LEU A 253 15.76 26.59 -4.28
C LEU A 253 16.35 27.33 -3.08
N VAL A 254 16.51 28.65 -3.18
CA VAL A 254 17.04 29.48 -2.09
C VAL A 254 16.11 29.45 -0.87
N ALA A 255 14.80 29.57 -1.08
CA ALA A 255 13.81 29.46 -0.01
C ALA A 255 13.84 28.08 0.66
N GLY A 256 13.98 27.00 -0.12
CA GLY A 256 14.15 25.64 0.39
C GLY A 256 15.38 25.52 1.28
N VAL A 257 16.54 26.01 0.82
CA VAL A 257 17.78 26.02 1.60
C VAL A 257 17.64 26.85 2.89
N LEU A 258 16.96 27.99 2.83
CA LEU A 258 16.72 28.84 4.00
C LEU A 258 15.77 28.19 5.02
N LEU A 259 14.76 27.45 4.57
CA LEU A 259 13.84 26.69 5.44
C LEU A 259 14.52 25.47 6.09
N TYR A 260 15.56 24.92 5.47
CA TYR A 260 16.34 23.79 6.00
C TYR A 260 17.16 24.16 7.24
N LEU A 261 17.77 25.35 7.27
CA LEU A 261 18.66 25.80 8.35
C LEU A 261 18.04 25.79 9.77
N PRO A 262 16.83 26.36 10.01
CA PRO A 262 16.23 26.37 11.34
C PRO A 262 15.73 24.99 11.79
N ILE A 263 15.37 24.09 10.87
CA ILE A 263 14.89 22.73 11.19
C ILE A 263 16.04 21.88 11.77
N ARG A 264 17.28 22.12 11.34
CA ARG A 264 18.48 21.38 11.74
C ARG A 264 18.99 21.70 13.15
N ASN A 265 18.76 22.92 13.64
CA ASN A 265 19.35 23.39 14.91
C ASN A 265 18.63 22.92 16.18
N HIS A 266 17.54 22.15 16.06
CA HIS A 266 16.83 21.65 17.23
C HIS A 266 17.47 20.36 17.79
N SER A 267 17.99 20.46 19.01
CA SER A 267 18.49 19.33 19.80
C SER A 267 17.37 18.32 20.10
N ASP A 268 17.71 17.03 20.02
CA ASP A 268 16.84 15.93 20.45
C ASP A 268 16.37 16.17 21.90
N THR A 269 15.08 16.39 22.10
CA THR A 269 14.49 16.50 23.44
C THR A 269 14.56 15.17 24.16
N LYS A 270 15.06 15.15 25.40
CA LYS A 270 15.08 13.95 26.26
C LYS A 270 13.66 13.35 26.33
N ARG A 271 13.54 12.05 26.02
CA ARG A 271 12.27 11.31 26.06
C ARG A 271 11.79 11.20 27.51
N SER A 272 10.66 11.81 27.83
CA SER A 272 10.03 11.69 29.16
C SER A 272 8.69 10.96 29.16
N TRP A 273 8.06 10.74 28.00
CA TRP A 273 6.68 10.26 27.94
C TRP A 273 6.47 9.15 26.90
N TYR A 274 5.71 8.11 27.27
CA TYR A 274 5.34 6.98 26.42
C TYR A 274 3.81 6.98 26.15
N PRO A 275 3.37 7.28 24.91
CA PRO A 275 1.95 7.45 24.58
C PRO A 275 1.12 6.15 24.54
N PHE A 276 1.76 5.00 24.32
CA PHE A 276 1.07 3.77 23.95
C PHE A 276 0.71 2.88 25.15
N THR A 277 0.68 3.42 26.37
CA THR A 277 0.34 2.64 27.58
C THR A 277 -1.04 1.99 27.49
N PHE A 278 -2.04 2.70 26.98
CA PHE A 278 -3.39 2.15 26.78
C PHE A 278 -3.38 1.04 25.71
N TYR A 279 -2.75 1.31 24.56
CA TYR A 279 -2.69 0.35 23.45
C TYR A 279 -1.92 -0.93 23.82
N GLU A 280 -0.81 -0.79 24.55
CA GLU A 280 -0.04 -1.91 25.11
C GLU A 280 -0.89 -2.78 26.04
N LYS A 281 -1.67 -2.17 26.94
CA LYS A 281 -2.59 -2.89 27.82
C LYS A 281 -3.68 -3.61 27.02
N TRP A 282 -4.23 -2.97 26.01
CA TRP A 282 -5.29 -3.52 25.16
C TRP A 282 -4.80 -4.72 24.34
N ILE A 283 -3.63 -4.62 23.69
CA ILE A 283 -3.02 -5.77 22.99
C ILE A 283 -2.71 -6.88 23.99
N SER A 284 -2.12 -6.57 25.13
CA SER A 284 -1.79 -7.57 26.14
C SER A 284 -3.04 -8.32 26.62
N PHE A 285 -4.15 -7.61 26.80
CA PHE A 285 -5.44 -8.21 27.14
C PHE A 285 -5.95 -9.15 26.03
N LEU A 286 -5.94 -8.71 24.77
CA LEU A 286 -6.36 -9.55 23.65
C LEU A 286 -5.50 -10.80 23.51
N LEU A 287 -4.18 -10.67 23.73
CA LEU A 287 -3.25 -11.80 23.72
C LEU A 287 -3.56 -12.81 24.84
N ILE A 288 -3.87 -12.34 26.05
CA ILE A 288 -4.29 -13.21 27.17
C ILE A 288 -5.56 -13.98 26.81
N TRP A 289 -6.57 -13.26 26.32
CA TRP A 289 -7.87 -13.84 25.98
C TRP A 289 -7.75 -14.96 24.94
N SER A 290 -6.80 -14.82 24.02
CA SER A 290 -6.47 -15.83 23.01
C SER A 290 -5.49 -16.94 23.46
N GLY A 291 -5.14 -17.04 24.74
CA GLY A 291 -4.28 -18.10 25.28
C GLY A 291 -2.78 -17.81 25.29
N GLY A 292 -2.38 -16.53 25.23
CA GLY A 292 -0.98 -16.11 25.20
C GLY A 292 -0.22 -16.34 26.52
N LYS A 293 0.96 -16.98 26.44
CA LYS A 293 1.89 -17.17 27.57
C LYS A 293 2.56 -15.84 28.00
N GLY A 294 3.05 -15.74 29.24
CA GLY A 294 3.71 -14.53 29.75
C GLY A 294 4.91 -14.04 28.91
N HIS A 295 5.63 -14.95 28.25
CA HIS A 295 6.71 -14.62 27.32
C HIS A 295 6.24 -13.83 26.09
N LEU A 296 5.06 -14.16 25.53
CA LEU A 296 4.47 -13.46 24.38
C LEU A 296 4.11 -12.01 24.72
N GLN A 297 3.61 -11.76 25.93
CA GLN A 297 3.31 -10.42 26.39
C GLN A 297 4.58 -9.58 26.54
N PHE A 298 5.65 -10.16 27.09
CA PHE A 298 6.93 -9.48 27.22
C PHE A 298 7.50 -9.08 25.85
N MET A 299 7.50 -9.99 24.89
CA MET A 299 8.00 -9.71 23.54
C MET A 299 7.17 -8.64 22.84
N THR A 300 5.85 -8.78 22.86
CA THR A 300 4.94 -7.79 22.26
C THR A 300 5.15 -6.40 22.89
N ARG A 301 5.31 -6.34 24.21
CA ARG A 301 5.58 -5.10 24.93
C ARG A 301 6.89 -4.46 24.49
N ASN A 302 7.93 -5.26 24.29
CA ASN A 302 9.22 -4.78 23.81
C ASN A 302 9.10 -4.22 22.37
N ASP A 303 8.38 -4.91 21.50
CA ASP A 303 8.16 -4.49 20.11
C ASP A 303 7.35 -3.19 20.03
N LEU A 304 6.28 -3.05 20.83
CA LEU A 304 5.47 -1.82 20.90
C LEU A 304 6.24 -0.61 21.47
N ARG A 305 7.23 -0.88 22.34
CA ARG A 305 8.09 0.17 22.93
C ARG A 305 9.29 0.52 22.05
N SER A 306 9.55 -0.25 21.00
CA SER A 306 10.67 -0.03 20.10
C SER A 306 10.58 1.33 19.39
N THR A 307 11.75 1.90 19.06
CA THR A 307 11.83 3.09 18.21
C THR A 307 11.23 2.86 16.84
N PHE A 308 11.30 1.62 16.35
CA PHE A 308 10.68 1.17 15.11
C PHE A 308 9.16 1.41 15.13
N PHE A 309 8.45 0.88 16.12
CA PHE A 309 6.99 1.07 16.24
C PHE A 309 6.60 2.53 16.40
N LEU A 310 7.31 3.27 17.27
CA LEU A 310 7.07 4.70 17.48
C LEU A 310 7.15 5.48 16.17
N SER A 311 8.15 5.18 15.33
CA SER A 311 8.34 5.87 14.05
C SER A 311 7.24 5.60 13.02
N ARG A 312 6.62 4.42 13.08
CA ARG A 312 5.57 3.95 12.17
C ARG A 312 4.14 4.29 12.62
N PHE A 313 3.97 4.88 13.81
CA PHE A 313 2.71 5.51 14.17
C PHE A 313 2.28 6.54 13.09
N PRO A 314 1.00 6.64 12.69
CA PRO A 314 -0.19 6.02 13.27
C PRO A 314 -0.73 4.84 12.46
N ILE A 315 0.12 3.86 12.14
CA ILE A 315 -0.31 2.62 11.47
C ILE A 315 -1.44 1.88 12.18
N ILE A 316 -1.55 2.00 13.50
CA ILE A 316 -2.62 1.42 14.33
C ILE A 316 -4.02 1.86 13.84
N MET A 317 -4.14 3.07 13.29
CA MET A 317 -5.40 3.59 12.74
C MET A 317 -5.68 3.09 11.33
N GLY A 318 -4.94 2.10 10.86
CA GLY A 318 -4.95 1.61 9.48
C GLY A 318 -4.18 2.51 8.51
N PRO A 319 -3.74 1.94 7.38
CA PRO A 319 -3.11 2.69 6.29
C PRO A 319 -4.13 3.60 5.59
N PHE A 320 -3.67 4.64 4.89
CA PHE A 320 -4.57 5.51 4.11
C PHE A 320 -5.34 4.75 3.03
N SER A 321 -4.70 3.73 2.42
CA SER A 321 -5.34 2.85 1.43
C SER A 321 -6.62 2.20 1.97
N PHE A 322 -6.63 1.79 3.25
CA PHE A 322 -7.81 1.21 3.89
C PHE A 322 -8.99 2.19 3.85
N TRP A 323 -8.78 3.44 4.33
CA TRP A 323 -9.85 4.44 4.38
C TRP A 323 -10.32 4.90 3.00
N ILE A 324 -9.40 5.00 2.04
CA ILE A 324 -9.73 5.33 0.65
C ILE A 324 -10.60 4.22 0.03
N PHE A 325 -10.16 2.96 0.11
CA PHE A 325 -10.93 1.84 -0.45
C PHE A 325 -12.27 1.66 0.25
N MET A 326 -12.31 1.78 1.58
CA MET A 326 -13.54 1.72 2.35
C MET A 326 -14.53 2.79 1.89
N GLY A 327 -14.06 4.03 1.68
CA GLY A 327 -14.90 5.13 1.19
C GLY A 327 -15.38 4.91 -0.24
N LEU A 328 -14.52 4.36 -1.12
CA LEU A 328 -14.92 4.01 -2.49
C LEU A 328 -16.02 2.94 -2.49
N ILE A 329 -15.80 1.83 -1.78
CA ILE A 329 -16.77 0.73 -1.72
C ILE A 329 -18.08 1.21 -1.11
N TRP A 330 -18.03 1.94 0.01
CA TRP A 330 -19.23 2.49 0.62
C TRP A 330 -19.98 3.42 -0.36
N GLY A 331 -19.28 4.36 -1.01
CA GLY A 331 -19.93 5.28 -1.95
C GLY A 331 -20.54 4.59 -3.17
N PHE A 332 -19.98 3.46 -3.63
CA PHE A 332 -20.59 2.65 -4.68
C PHE A 332 -21.82 1.89 -4.19
N LEU A 333 -21.71 1.16 -3.07
CA LEU A 333 -22.81 0.33 -2.56
C LEU A 333 -23.99 1.16 -2.03
N ASP A 334 -23.76 2.40 -1.62
CA ASP A 334 -24.82 3.33 -1.21
C ASP A 334 -25.66 3.86 -2.38
N GLY A 335 -25.08 3.91 -3.59
CA GLY A 335 -25.76 4.42 -4.78
C GLY A 335 -26.34 3.36 -5.72
N ILE A 336 -25.97 2.09 -5.52
CA ILE A 336 -26.40 0.96 -6.37
C ILE A 336 -27.52 0.19 -5.69
N ASP A 337 -28.57 -0.17 -6.43
CA ASP A 337 -29.67 -0.99 -5.91
C ASP A 337 -29.19 -2.37 -5.43
N HIS A 338 -29.63 -2.79 -4.24
CA HIS A 338 -29.25 -4.04 -3.58
C HIS A 338 -29.61 -5.29 -4.40
N GLY A 339 -30.64 -5.21 -5.23
CA GLY A 339 -31.04 -6.30 -6.12
C GLY A 339 -30.18 -6.42 -7.38
N SER A 340 -29.33 -5.43 -7.67
CA SER A 340 -28.54 -5.42 -8.90
C SER A 340 -27.34 -6.38 -8.81
N LYS A 341 -26.97 -6.99 -9.93
CA LYS A 341 -25.77 -7.84 -9.97
C LYS A 341 -24.48 -7.04 -9.73
N MET A 342 -24.48 -5.75 -10.10
CA MET A 342 -23.35 -4.84 -9.87
C MET A 342 -23.12 -4.60 -8.38
N PHE A 343 -24.18 -4.57 -7.55
CA PHE A 343 -24.05 -4.51 -6.10
C PHE A 343 -23.22 -5.69 -5.58
N HIS A 344 -23.56 -6.92 -5.96
CA HIS A 344 -22.84 -8.11 -5.52
C HIS A 344 -21.42 -8.22 -6.09
N MET A 345 -21.17 -7.64 -7.26
CA MET A 345 -19.82 -7.49 -7.81
C MET A 345 -18.96 -6.57 -6.94
N VAL A 346 -19.45 -5.36 -6.63
CA VAL A 346 -18.74 -4.42 -5.75
C VAL A 346 -18.55 -5.01 -4.35
N LEU A 347 -19.55 -5.73 -3.84
CA LEU A 347 -19.44 -6.44 -2.56
C LEU A 347 -18.33 -7.51 -2.60
N SER A 348 -18.20 -8.25 -3.69
CA SER A 348 -17.11 -9.24 -3.87
C SER A 348 -15.72 -8.58 -3.91
N PHE A 349 -15.59 -7.39 -4.50
CA PHE A 349 -14.34 -6.60 -4.42
C PHE A 349 -13.99 -6.23 -2.99
N TYR A 350 -14.99 -5.84 -2.20
CA TYR A 350 -14.82 -5.57 -0.78
C TYR A 350 -14.42 -6.83 0.00
N THR A 351 -15.02 -7.98 -0.30
CA THR A 351 -14.70 -9.22 0.41
C THR A 351 -13.26 -9.69 0.21
N PHE A 352 -12.68 -9.53 -0.98
CA PHE A 352 -11.38 -10.13 -1.30
C PHE A 352 -10.27 -9.11 -1.52
N TYR A 353 -10.44 -8.14 -2.44
CA TYR A 353 -9.39 -7.19 -2.77
C TYR A 353 -9.12 -6.22 -1.63
N PHE A 354 -10.15 -5.71 -0.98
CA PHE A 354 -9.99 -4.78 0.14
C PHE A 354 -9.24 -5.43 1.30
N VAL A 355 -9.62 -6.66 1.69
CA VAL A 355 -8.94 -7.42 2.75
C VAL A 355 -7.48 -7.67 2.36
N TYR A 356 -7.20 -8.10 1.13
CA TYR A 356 -5.83 -8.32 0.67
C TYR A 356 -4.96 -7.06 0.75
N PHE A 357 -5.42 -5.94 0.18
CA PHE A 357 -4.65 -4.69 0.19
C PHE A 357 -4.49 -4.12 1.60
N TYR A 358 -5.47 -4.32 2.48
CA TYR A 358 -5.38 -3.96 3.89
C TYR A 358 -4.31 -4.79 4.62
N THR A 359 -4.35 -6.12 4.46
CA THR A 359 -3.37 -7.05 5.03
C THR A 359 -1.96 -6.74 4.53
N GLN A 360 -1.80 -6.58 3.21
CA GLN A 360 -0.51 -6.27 2.61
C GLN A 360 0.07 -4.93 3.11
N ALA A 361 -0.74 -3.87 3.13
CA ALA A 361 -0.30 -2.55 3.57
C ALA A 361 0.06 -2.53 5.06
N SER A 362 -0.70 -3.25 5.89
CA SER A 362 -0.43 -3.37 7.33
C SER A 362 0.83 -4.18 7.60
N PHE A 363 1.02 -5.30 6.89
CA PHE A 363 2.20 -6.15 7.01
C PHE A 363 3.47 -5.39 6.59
N SER A 364 3.50 -4.82 5.38
CA SER A 364 4.67 -4.12 4.83
C SER A 364 5.12 -2.95 5.72
N ALA A 365 4.17 -2.25 6.34
CA ALA A 365 4.52 -1.08 7.13
C ALA A 365 5.00 -1.40 8.56
N LEU A 366 4.75 -2.61 9.06
CA LEU A 366 5.28 -3.15 10.32
C LEU A 366 6.10 -4.45 10.11
N ASN A 367 6.70 -4.63 8.94
CA ASN A 367 7.36 -5.89 8.58
C ASN A 367 8.46 -6.28 9.59
N GLY A 368 9.26 -5.33 10.09
CA GLY A 368 10.26 -5.60 11.12
C GLY A 368 9.71 -6.16 12.45
N ILE A 369 8.42 -5.98 12.76
CA ILE A 369 7.76 -6.59 13.94
C ILE A 369 7.05 -7.88 13.57
N HIS A 370 6.53 -8.01 12.36
CA HIS A 370 5.74 -9.17 11.98
C HIS A 370 6.59 -10.27 11.34
N ALA A 371 7.59 -9.96 10.52
CA ALA A 371 8.44 -10.96 9.91
C ALA A 371 9.13 -11.87 10.94
N VAL A 372 9.32 -13.14 10.57
CA VAL A 372 10.00 -14.12 11.42
C VAL A 372 11.46 -13.72 11.65
N ASP A 373 12.09 -13.25 10.59
CA ASP A 373 13.44 -12.72 10.55
C ASP A 373 13.58 -11.37 11.25
N GLY A 374 12.51 -10.61 11.49
CA GLY A 374 12.55 -9.32 12.22
C GLY A 374 13.10 -9.35 13.66
N VAL A 375 13.42 -10.54 14.20
CA VAL A 375 14.16 -10.69 15.46
C VAL A 375 15.67 -10.48 15.28
N GLY A 376 16.19 -10.77 14.08
CA GLY A 376 17.59 -10.59 13.68
C GLY A 376 18.53 -11.53 14.41
N LYS A 377 19.73 -11.03 14.75
CA LYS A 377 20.73 -11.81 15.51
C LYS A 377 20.24 -12.28 16.88
N ARG A 378 19.15 -11.71 17.42
CA ARG A 378 18.52 -12.17 18.67
C ARG A 378 17.74 -13.47 18.51
N VAL A 379 17.57 -14.01 17.29
CA VAL A 379 16.86 -15.28 17.08
C VAL A 379 17.49 -16.42 17.89
N GLN A 380 18.79 -16.34 18.19
CA GLN A 380 19.51 -17.30 19.04
C GLN A 380 18.89 -17.45 20.43
N SER A 381 18.36 -16.36 21.02
CA SER A 381 17.68 -16.44 22.32
C SER A 381 16.27 -17.04 22.24
N HIS A 382 15.81 -17.37 21.03
CA HIS A 382 14.47 -17.90 20.73
C HIS A 382 14.53 -19.34 20.20
N LEU A 383 15.69 -19.77 19.69
CA LEU A 383 15.99 -21.16 19.33
C LEU A 383 16.32 -21.94 20.60
N HIS A 384 15.32 -22.56 21.21
CA HIS A 384 15.61 -23.66 22.13
C HIS A 384 16.07 -24.87 21.29
N PRO A 385 17.07 -25.67 21.75
CA PRO A 385 17.59 -26.81 21.00
C PRO A 385 16.51 -27.77 20.49
N ASP A 386 15.37 -27.85 21.19
CA ASP A 386 14.27 -28.77 20.92
C ASP A 386 13.05 -28.10 20.25
N GLN A 387 13.06 -26.79 20.05
CA GLN A 387 11.94 -26.03 19.48
C GLN A 387 12.46 -25.17 18.33
N GLY A 388 12.32 -25.66 17.09
CA GLY A 388 12.68 -24.92 15.87
C GLY A 388 11.92 -23.59 15.71
N ILE A 389 12.01 -22.93 14.56
CA ILE A 389 11.50 -21.55 14.36
C ILE A 389 9.95 -21.45 14.35
N TRP A 390 9.24 -22.58 14.25
CA TRP A 390 7.77 -22.62 14.16
C TRP A 390 7.01 -21.82 15.24
N PRO A 391 7.32 -21.93 16.54
CA PRO A 391 6.61 -21.17 17.58
C PRO A 391 6.76 -19.65 17.40
N LEU A 392 7.87 -19.18 16.83
CA LEU A 392 8.08 -17.77 16.53
C LEU A 392 7.15 -17.30 15.42
N LEU A 393 6.95 -18.08 14.36
CA LEU A 393 5.96 -17.76 13.32
C LEU A 393 4.55 -17.66 13.92
N CYS A 394 4.14 -18.64 14.72
CA CYS A 394 2.83 -18.63 15.37
C CYS A 394 2.63 -17.38 16.23
N LEU A 395 3.66 -16.99 16.99
CA LEU A 395 3.68 -15.79 17.81
C LEU A 395 3.43 -14.53 16.97
N ARG A 396 4.18 -14.39 15.88
CA ARG A 396 4.16 -13.24 14.98
C ARG A 396 2.84 -13.13 14.21
N LEU A 397 2.36 -14.25 13.69
CA LEU A 397 1.06 -14.36 13.02
C LEU A 397 -0.07 -13.95 13.96
N HIS A 398 -0.04 -14.46 15.19
CA HIS A 398 -1.05 -14.13 16.19
C HIS A 398 -1.05 -12.64 16.55
N LEU A 399 0.13 -12.06 16.76
CA LEU A 399 0.29 -10.62 16.99
C LEU A 399 -0.26 -9.79 15.81
N PHE A 400 0.03 -10.21 14.57
CA PHE A 400 -0.48 -9.54 13.38
C PHE A 400 -2.01 -9.54 13.32
N LEU A 401 -2.65 -10.68 13.60
CA LEU A 401 -4.11 -10.78 13.63
C LEU A 401 -4.73 -9.92 14.74
N VAL A 402 -4.15 -9.94 15.94
CA VAL A 402 -4.63 -9.11 17.07
C VAL A 402 -4.56 -7.62 16.73
N MET A 403 -3.57 -7.17 15.94
CA MET A 403 -3.48 -5.78 15.51
C MET A 403 -4.41 -5.43 14.35
N THR A 404 -4.67 -6.36 13.42
CA THR A 404 -5.35 -6.06 12.14
C THR A 404 -6.84 -6.38 12.14
N VAL A 405 -7.26 -7.49 12.76
CA VAL A 405 -8.65 -7.95 12.78
C VAL A 405 -9.61 -6.94 13.42
N PRO A 406 -9.28 -6.27 14.55
CA PRO A 406 -10.22 -5.35 15.17
C PRO A 406 -10.64 -4.18 14.27
N LEU A 407 -9.70 -3.62 13.50
CA LEU A 407 -10.03 -2.54 12.56
C LEU A 407 -10.87 -3.05 11.37
N LEU A 408 -10.62 -4.29 10.93
CA LEU A 408 -11.45 -4.92 9.90
C LEU A 408 -12.90 -5.12 10.39
N ILE A 409 -13.08 -5.57 11.63
CA ILE A 409 -14.40 -5.69 12.29
C ILE A 409 -15.09 -4.32 12.35
N VAL A 410 -14.37 -3.26 12.73
CA VAL A 410 -14.93 -1.90 12.73
C VAL A 410 -15.37 -1.49 11.32
N GLY A 411 -14.56 -1.82 10.30
CA GLY A 411 -14.93 -1.61 8.89
C GLY A 411 -16.22 -2.33 8.51
N ASP A 412 -16.37 -3.59 8.90
CA ASP A 412 -17.57 -4.39 8.61
C ASP A 412 -18.80 -3.85 9.34
N VAL A 413 -18.66 -3.43 10.60
CA VAL A 413 -19.75 -2.78 11.33
C VAL A 413 -20.20 -1.50 10.63
N ILE A 414 -19.26 -0.67 10.16
CA ILE A 414 -19.57 0.54 9.39
C ILE A 414 -20.29 0.16 8.08
N MET A 415 -19.80 -0.82 7.33
CA MET A 415 -20.47 -1.27 6.09
C MET A 415 -21.88 -1.81 6.37
N ILE A 416 -22.05 -2.68 7.35
CA ILE A 416 -23.34 -3.31 7.67
C ILE A 416 -24.34 -2.24 8.13
N THR A 417 -23.91 -1.27 8.93
CA THR A 417 -24.80 -0.21 9.44
C THR A 417 -25.20 0.80 8.37
N LEU A 418 -24.29 1.15 7.46
CA LEU A 418 -24.52 2.19 6.46
C LEU A 418 -25.15 1.64 5.18
N VAL A 419 -24.63 0.54 4.65
CA VAL A 419 -25.12 -0.10 3.40
C VAL A 419 -26.32 -0.99 3.65
N LYS A 420 -26.46 -1.56 4.85
CA LYS A 420 -27.56 -2.47 5.24
C LYS A 420 -27.76 -3.65 4.27
N PRO A 421 -26.71 -4.43 3.96
CA PRO A 421 -26.87 -5.67 3.21
C PRO A 421 -27.77 -6.66 3.97
N GLY A 422 -28.27 -7.69 3.28
CA GLY A 422 -29.07 -8.73 3.91
C GLY A 422 -28.32 -9.43 5.04
N VAL A 423 -29.05 -9.99 6.01
CA VAL A 423 -28.45 -10.66 7.18
C VAL A 423 -27.50 -11.80 6.76
N THR A 424 -27.92 -12.61 5.78
CA THR A 424 -27.11 -13.71 5.25
C THR A 424 -25.81 -13.20 4.60
N GLU A 425 -25.88 -12.13 3.83
CA GLU A 425 -24.72 -11.51 3.18
C GLU A 425 -23.77 -10.93 4.22
N SER A 426 -24.31 -10.29 5.26
CA SER A 426 -23.53 -9.74 6.38
C SER A 426 -22.73 -10.82 7.10
N ILE A 427 -23.35 -11.98 7.38
CA ILE A 427 -22.69 -13.12 8.03
C ILE A 427 -21.60 -13.68 7.11
N ILE A 428 -21.91 -13.89 5.83
CA ILE A 428 -20.95 -14.40 4.85
C ILE A 428 -19.76 -13.44 4.76
N LEU A 429 -20.00 -12.15 4.62
CA LEU A 429 -18.98 -11.11 4.52
C LEU A 429 -18.05 -11.12 5.73
N PHE A 430 -18.61 -11.12 6.94
CA PHE A 430 -17.83 -11.15 8.18
C PHE A 430 -16.94 -12.40 8.28
N LEU A 431 -17.49 -13.59 8.03
CA LEU A 431 -16.71 -14.84 8.06
C LEU A 431 -15.64 -14.87 6.96
N SER A 432 -16.00 -14.41 5.76
CA SER A 432 -15.08 -14.33 4.62
C SER A 432 -13.91 -13.43 4.91
N HIS A 433 -14.15 -12.28 5.55
CA HIS A 433 -13.11 -11.34 5.96
C HIS A 433 -12.13 -11.94 6.96
N LEU A 434 -12.62 -12.66 7.97
CA LEU A 434 -11.75 -13.34 8.94
C LEU A 434 -10.89 -14.42 8.26
N CYS A 435 -11.50 -15.28 7.45
CA CYS A 435 -10.78 -16.32 6.71
C CYS A 435 -9.80 -15.73 5.69
N ALA A 436 -10.20 -14.72 4.92
CA ALA A 436 -9.37 -14.06 3.94
C ALA A 436 -8.19 -13.33 4.62
N CYS A 437 -8.43 -12.64 5.73
CA CYS A 437 -7.36 -11.98 6.49
C CYS A 437 -6.33 -13.00 6.99
N MET A 438 -6.78 -14.15 7.50
CA MET A 438 -5.90 -15.25 7.91
C MET A 438 -5.11 -15.80 6.70
N LEU A 439 -5.78 -16.15 5.60
CA LEU A 439 -5.15 -16.69 4.41
C LEU A 439 -4.11 -15.72 3.83
N PHE A 440 -4.49 -14.46 3.61
CA PHE A 440 -3.59 -13.45 3.05
C PHE A 440 -2.45 -13.13 4.01
N SER A 441 -2.67 -13.17 5.33
CA SER A 441 -1.57 -13.01 6.28
C SER A 441 -0.52 -14.11 6.12
N LEU A 442 -0.92 -15.38 6.01
CA LEU A 442 0.00 -16.50 5.77
C LEU A 442 0.81 -16.34 4.48
N ILE A 443 0.16 -15.84 3.41
CA ILE A 443 0.84 -15.56 2.14
C ILE A 443 1.90 -14.45 2.33
N MET A 444 1.62 -13.41 3.12
CA MET A 444 2.61 -12.35 3.41
C MET A 444 3.83 -12.88 4.18
N TYR A 445 3.68 -13.94 4.98
CA TYR A 445 4.79 -14.56 5.69
C TYR A 445 5.70 -15.43 4.81
N LEU A 446 5.27 -15.84 3.61
CA LEU A 446 6.03 -16.76 2.75
C LEU A 446 7.49 -16.34 2.49
N PRO A 447 7.83 -15.08 2.18
CA PRO A 447 9.22 -14.66 1.98
C PRO A 447 10.10 -14.96 3.21
N SER A 448 9.63 -14.57 4.40
CA SER A 448 10.34 -14.79 5.66
C SER A 448 10.46 -16.26 6.10
N VAL A 449 9.60 -17.14 5.56
CA VAL A 449 9.59 -18.57 5.89
C VAL A 449 10.38 -19.42 4.90
N LEU A 450 10.35 -19.06 3.62
CA LEU A 450 11.08 -19.77 2.59
C LEU A 450 12.58 -19.45 2.64
N THR A 451 12.91 -18.17 2.83
CA THR A 451 14.28 -17.61 2.82
C THR A 451 14.45 -16.61 3.97
N PRO A 452 14.57 -17.08 5.23
CA PRO A 452 14.76 -16.20 6.39
C PRO A 452 16.15 -15.56 6.41
N HIS A 453 16.24 -14.23 6.53
CA HIS A 453 17.51 -13.49 6.66
C HIS A 453 17.65 -12.84 8.03
N PHE A 454 18.37 -13.47 8.96
CA PHE A 454 18.55 -12.95 10.33
C PHE A 454 19.71 -11.94 10.46
N HIS A 455 20.55 -11.81 9.43
CA HIS A 455 21.71 -10.91 9.44
C HIS A 455 21.43 -9.64 8.67
N TYR A 456 20.76 -8.69 9.30
CA TYR A 456 20.57 -7.36 8.73
C TYR A 456 21.15 -6.28 9.66
N PRO A 457 21.65 -5.18 9.08
CA PRO A 457 22.10 -4.02 9.85
C PRO A 457 20.91 -3.19 10.37
N SER A 458 19.78 -3.16 9.65
CA SER A 458 18.56 -2.44 10.05
C SER A 458 17.27 -3.23 9.75
N LEU A 459 16.24 -3.07 10.60
CA LEU A 459 14.93 -3.72 10.40
C LEU A 459 14.20 -3.23 9.15
N GLU A 460 14.64 -2.12 8.56
CA GLU A 460 14.04 -1.56 7.34
C GLU A 460 14.59 -2.18 6.06
N GLU A 461 15.77 -2.77 6.10
CA GLU A 461 16.42 -3.45 4.96
C GLU A 461 16.00 -4.92 4.82
N LEU A 462 15.14 -5.40 5.72
CA LEU A 462 14.64 -6.77 5.71
C LEU A 462 13.95 -7.12 4.37
N GLU A 463 13.39 -6.12 3.70
CA GLU A 463 12.70 -6.26 2.42
C GLU A 463 13.58 -6.04 1.17
N ASP A 464 14.83 -5.63 1.36
CA ASP A 464 15.75 -5.26 0.28
C ASP A 464 16.54 -6.48 -0.25
N TYR A 465 16.36 -7.66 0.35
CA TYR A 465 16.95 -8.91 -0.11
C TYR A 465 16.30 -9.40 -1.43
N PRO A 466 17.09 -9.62 -2.51
CA PRO A 466 16.53 -9.90 -3.84
C PRO A 466 15.67 -11.17 -3.93
N ASP A 467 16.01 -12.21 -3.17
CA ASP A 467 15.26 -13.47 -3.10
C ASP A 467 13.90 -13.28 -2.44
N GLN A 468 13.85 -12.59 -1.30
CA GLN A 468 12.61 -12.24 -0.62
C GLN A 468 11.74 -11.32 -1.48
N GLU A 469 12.34 -10.31 -2.13
CA GLU A 469 11.64 -9.42 -3.03
C GLU A 469 10.99 -10.20 -4.19
N LYS A 470 11.72 -11.14 -4.79
CA LYS A 470 11.20 -11.99 -5.87
C LYS A 470 10.02 -12.85 -5.40
N ILE A 471 10.15 -13.51 -4.24
CA ILE A 471 9.08 -14.36 -3.68
C ILE A 471 7.85 -13.51 -3.36
N ARG A 472 8.04 -12.34 -2.74
CA ARG A 472 6.96 -11.39 -2.43
C ARG A 472 6.25 -10.90 -3.69
N ASN A 473 7.00 -10.48 -4.71
CA ASN A 473 6.42 -9.99 -5.96
C ASN A 473 5.66 -11.10 -6.70
N MET A 474 6.19 -12.33 -6.68
CA MET A 474 5.50 -13.51 -7.23
C MET A 474 4.23 -13.84 -6.45
N ALA A 475 4.28 -13.84 -5.11
CA ALA A 475 3.11 -14.08 -4.26
C ALA A 475 2.04 -13.01 -4.48
N ASN A 476 2.43 -11.73 -4.50
CA ASN A 476 1.52 -10.62 -4.75
C ASN A 476 0.89 -10.71 -6.14
N GLY A 477 1.69 -11.00 -7.16
CA GLY A 477 1.22 -11.23 -8.53
C GLY A 477 0.25 -12.41 -8.63
N ALA A 478 0.55 -13.52 -7.96
CA ALA A 478 -0.33 -14.69 -7.92
C ALA A 478 -1.66 -14.42 -7.20
N VAL A 479 -1.63 -13.70 -6.07
CA VAL A 479 -2.86 -13.37 -5.33
C VAL A 479 -3.74 -12.41 -6.12
N VAL A 480 -3.18 -11.28 -6.56
CA VAL A 480 -3.92 -10.20 -7.24
C VAL A 480 -4.30 -10.60 -8.67
N GLY A 481 -3.43 -11.29 -9.38
CA GLY A 481 -3.61 -11.61 -10.80
C GLY A 481 -4.33 -12.93 -11.06
N VAL A 482 -4.27 -13.89 -10.13
CA VAL A 482 -4.81 -15.24 -10.36
C VAL A 482 -5.81 -15.62 -9.27
N MET A 483 -5.39 -15.69 -8.00
CA MET A 483 -6.20 -16.27 -6.94
C MET A 483 -7.50 -15.48 -6.68
N ILE A 484 -7.41 -14.16 -6.52
CA ILE A 484 -8.62 -13.34 -6.29
C ILE A 484 -9.55 -13.36 -7.52
N PRO A 485 -9.10 -13.00 -8.75
CA PRO A 485 -9.98 -12.99 -9.91
C PRO A 485 -10.53 -14.37 -10.30
N MET A 486 -9.65 -15.39 -10.40
CA MET A 486 -10.02 -16.69 -10.99
C MET A 486 -10.59 -17.68 -9.98
N VAL A 487 -10.30 -17.54 -8.68
CA VAL A 487 -10.77 -18.49 -7.66
C VAL A 487 -11.89 -17.87 -6.83
N PHE A 488 -11.65 -16.70 -6.24
CA PHE A 488 -12.60 -16.12 -5.30
C PHE A 488 -13.72 -15.31 -5.95
N MET A 489 -13.45 -14.62 -7.05
CA MET A 489 -14.49 -13.84 -7.76
C MET A 489 -15.18 -14.62 -8.88
N LEU A 490 -14.77 -15.86 -9.13
CA LEU A 490 -15.36 -16.73 -10.15
C LEU A 490 -16.87 -16.95 -9.97
N PRO A 491 -17.40 -17.20 -8.76
CA PRO A 491 -18.85 -17.38 -8.59
C PRO A 491 -19.61 -16.09 -8.92
N CYS A 492 -19.02 -14.93 -8.64
CA CYS A 492 -19.58 -13.64 -9.02
C CYS A 492 -19.60 -13.47 -10.54
N ALA A 493 -18.54 -13.84 -11.25
CA ALA A 493 -18.53 -13.85 -12.71
C ALA A 493 -19.67 -14.70 -13.30
N PHE A 494 -19.88 -15.91 -12.78
CA PHE A 494 -20.98 -16.78 -13.23
C PHE A 494 -22.37 -16.25 -12.87
N TYR A 495 -22.50 -15.53 -11.77
CA TYR A 495 -23.74 -14.85 -11.41
C TYR A 495 -24.02 -13.67 -12.36
N LEU A 496 -23.00 -12.89 -12.72
CA LEU A 496 -23.12 -11.79 -13.69
C LEU A 496 -23.61 -12.28 -15.05
N THR A 497 -23.15 -13.45 -15.52
CA THR A 497 -23.54 -14.05 -16.82
C THR A 497 -24.83 -14.86 -16.79
N ASP A 498 -25.64 -14.80 -15.72
CA ASP A 498 -26.86 -15.60 -15.53
C ASP A 498 -26.65 -17.13 -15.55
N SER A 499 -25.41 -17.59 -15.39
CA SER A 499 -25.08 -19.02 -15.32
C SER A 499 -25.40 -19.61 -13.95
N LEU A 500 -25.50 -18.78 -12.91
CA LEU A 500 -25.89 -19.17 -11.55
C LEU A 500 -27.10 -18.37 -11.08
N SER A 501 -28.04 -19.06 -10.43
CA SER A 501 -29.13 -18.39 -9.70
C SER A 501 -28.58 -17.65 -8.48
N TYR A 502 -29.27 -16.60 -8.02
CA TYR A 502 -28.88 -15.85 -6.81
C TYR A 502 -28.71 -16.73 -5.57
N ARG A 503 -29.63 -17.70 -5.38
CA ARG A 503 -29.54 -18.66 -4.26
C ARG A 503 -28.31 -19.55 -4.39
N SER A 504 -28.02 -20.05 -5.58
CA SER A 504 -26.82 -20.85 -5.85
C SER A 504 -25.54 -20.04 -5.64
N TYR A 505 -25.52 -18.78 -6.06
CA TYR A 505 -24.43 -17.84 -5.86
C TYR A 505 -24.10 -17.66 -4.37
N LEU A 506 -25.11 -17.41 -3.52
CA LEU A 506 -24.90 -17.28 -2.06
C LEU A 506 -24.36 -18.57 -1.42
N TRP A 507 -24.81 -19.75 -1.86
CA TRP A 507 -24.29 -21.03 -1.37
C TRP A 507 -22.85 -21.30 -1.79
N VAL A 508 -22.46 -20.89 -3.01
CA VAL A 508 -21.08 -21.07 -3.49
C VAL A 508 -20.14 -20.08 -2.83
N ILE A 509 -20.51 -18.79 -2.72
CA ILE A 509 -19.67 -17.76 -2.09
C ILE A 509 -19.58 -17.92 -0.57
N GLY A 510 -20.66 -18.32 0.09
CA GLY A 510 -20.64 -18.56 1.53
C GLY A 510 -19.82 -19.81 1.87
N PRO A 511 -20.47 -20.96 2.12
CA PRO A 511 -19.77 -22.15 2.59
C PRO A 511 -18.74 -22.71 1.60
N GLY A 512 -18.98 -22.62 0.29
CA GLY A 512 -18.05 -23.16 -0.73
C GLY A 512 -16.68 -22.49 -0.70
N LEU A 513 -16.62 -21.17 -0.87
CA LEU A 513 -15.36 -20.42 -0.81
C LEU A 513 -14.74 -20.40 0.58
N LEU A 514 -15.53 -20.35 1.66
CA LEU A 514 -15.01 -20.45 3.02
C LEU A 514 -14.27 -21.78 3.25
N LEU A 515 -14.86 -22.90 2.83
CA LEU A 515 -14.22 -24.20 2.94
C LEU A 515 -12.92 -24.28 2.12
N LEU A 516 -12.93 -23.71 0.91
CA LEU A 516 -11.75 -23.61 0.06
C LEU A 516 -10.63 -22.80 0.74
N MET A 517 -10.96 -21.63 1.31
CA MET A 517 -10.00 -20.78 2.02
C MET A 517 -9.42 -21.49 3.24
N VAL A 518 -10.26 -22.16 4.03
CA VAL A 518 -9.82 -22.95 5.18
C VAL A 518 -8.86 -24.07 4.74
N LEU A 519 -9.16 -24.76 3.64
CA LEU A 519 -8.26 -25.78 3.09
C LEU A 519 -6.91 -25.19 2.68
N PHE A 520 -6.89 -24.03 1.99
CA PHE A 520 -5.65 -23.33 1.66
C PHE A 520 -4.86 -22.92 2.91
N ILE A 521 -5.55 -22.42 3.96
CA ILE A 521 -4.93 -22.08 5.24
C ILE A 521 -4.25 -23.31 5.85
N PHE A 522 -4.94 -24.45 5.91
CA PHE A 522 -4.37 -25.69 6.44
C PHE A 522 -3.16 -26.17 5.64
N VAL A 523 -3.25 -26.15 4.30
CA VAL A 523 -2.14 -26.56 3.42
C VAL A 523 -0.93 -25.66 3.62
N LEU A 524 -1.11 -24.34 3.67
CA LEU A 524 -0.03 -23.38 3.91
C LEU A 524 0.58 -23.57 5.30
N LEU A 525 -0.24 -23.66 6.35
CA LEU A 525 0.24 -23.90 7.72
C LEU A 525 1.05 -25.20 7.82
N PHE A 526 0.57 -26.28 7.20
CA PHE A 526 1.29 -27.55 7.18
C PHE A 526 2.62 -27.45 6.43
N ALA A 527 2.65 -26.80 5.27
CA ALA A 527 3.86 -26.59 4.49
C ALA A 527 4.90 -25.74 5.26
N MET A 528 4.45 -24.64 5.87
CA MET A 528 5.29 -23.76 6.68
C MET A 528 5.80 -24.48 7.93
N HIS A 529 4.96 -25.27 8.60
CA HIS A 529 5.35 -26.09 9.74
C HIS A 529 6.45 -27.07 9.37
N ARG A 530 6.26 -27.85 8.29
CA ARG A 530 7.25 -28.83 7.81
C ARG A 530 8.58 -28.19 7.44
N ARG A 531 8.57 -26.96 6.93
CA ARG A 531 9.79 -26.21 6.58
C ARG A 531 10.50 -25.70 7.83
N LEU A 532 9.79 -25.00 8.72
CA LEU A 532 10.37 -24.33 9.89
C LEU A 532 10.77 -25.29 11.00
N SER A 533 10.10 -26.44 11.15
CA SER A 533 10.45 -27.45 12.17
C SER A 533 11.80 -28.12 11.89
N ARG A 534 12.27 -28.10 10.64
CA ARG A 534 13.59 -28.62 10.25
C ARG A 534 14.74 -27.66 10.55
N ILE A 535 14.44 -26.37 10.77
CA ILE A 535 15.45 -25.35 11.04
C ILE A 535 15.64 -25.28 12.56
N THR A 536 16.59 -26.07 13.07
CA THR A 536 16.88 -26.19 14.51
C THR A 536 18.23 -25.61 14.91
N HIS A 537 19.16 -25.40 13.98
CA HIS A 537 20.51 -24.90 14.26
C HIS A 537 20.93 -23.72 13.37
N LEU A 538 21.76 -22.83 13.93
CA LEU A 538 22.26 -21.60 13.30
C LEU A 538 23.18 -21.82 12.10
N ASP A 539 23.88 -22.95 12.03
CA ASP A 539 24.79 -23.23 10.90
C ASP A 539 24.02 -23.43 9.58
N GLN A 540 22.72 -23.72 9.66
CA GLN A 540 21.82 -23.78 8.50
C GLN A 540 21.20 -22.41 8.15
N LEU A 541 21.45 -21.37 8.94
CA LEU A 541 20.94 -20.00 8.76
C LEU A 541 22.04 -19.00 8.35
N ASN A 542 23.31 -19.40 8.43
CA ASN A 542 24.49 -18.59 8.09
C ASN A 542 25.06 -18.90 6.69
N LEU A 543 24.50 -19.89 5.99
CA LEU A 543 24.77 -20.27 4.59
C LEU A 543 23.53 -19.91 3.76
#